data_AF-A0A3B3RNC4-F1
#
_entry.id   AF-A0A3B3RNC4-F1
#
_cell.length_a   1.000
_cell.length_b   1.000
_cell.length_c   1.000
_cell.angle_alpha   90.00
_cell.angle_beta   90.00
_cell.angle_gamma   90.00
#
_symmetry.space_group_name_H-M   'P 1'
#
loop_
_entity.id
_entity.type
_entity.pdbx_description
1 polymer ?
#
loop_
_entity_poly.entity_id
_entity_poly.type
_entity_poly.pdbx_seq_one_letter_code
_entity_poly.pdbx_strand_id
1 'polypeptide(L)'
;MLSPSPAGMKVGTSEVNLNSGERSVGCWAAGFERLLQDPQGIHYFSEFLKKEFSEENILFWQACESFSHLPENDKKQLSQKACEIYSSFLSSQATTPVNIDSRAQLADDVLNAPRPDMFHEPQLQIFNLMKFDSYTRFLRSSLYRDCMLAEVEDTFISTKIYNEILCGLVIPNDGQLFAVFSDPNRWCSLFNKGLKTSPIAN
;
A
#
# COMPACT_ATOMS: atom_id res chain seq x y z
N MET A 1 -9.77 -38.93 47.75
CA MET A 1 -9.37 -37.60 48.25
C MET A 1 -8.35 -37.05 47.27
N LEU A 2 -8.78 -36.08 46.46
CA LEU A 2 -8.01 -35.45 45.40
C LEU A 2 -7.40 -34.15 45.95
N SER A 3 -6.09 -33.99 45.81
CA SER A 3 -5.37 -32.73 46.03
C SER A 3 -4.89 -32.24 44.67
N PRO A 4 -5.20 -31.02 44.21
CA PRO A 4 -4.62 -30.48 42.98
C PRO A 4 -3.30 -29.76 43.27
N SER A 5 -2.27 -30.09 42.49
CA SER A 5 -1.01 -29.33 42.38
C SER A 5 -1.15 -28.19 41.34
N PRO A 6 -0.28 -27.15 41.40
CA PRO A 6 -0.53 -25.86 40.77
C PRO A 6 -0.25 -25.88 39.27
N ALA A 7 -1.15 -25.24 38.51
CA ALA A 7 -1.01 -25.00 37.09
C ALA A 7 0.23 -24.16 36.78
N GLY A 8 1.07 -24.67 35.87
CA GLY A 8 2.21 -23.94 35.33
C GLY A 8 1.78 -22.69 34.57
N MET A 9 2.52 -21.61 34.82
CA MET A 9 2.51 -20.39 34.03
C MET A 9 2.77 -20.72 32.55
N LYS A 10 1.76 -20.56 31.70
CA LYS A 10 1.99 -20.38 30.27
C LYS A 10 2.27 -18.90 30.04
N VAL A 11 3.54 -18.58 29.83
CA VAL A 11 3.96 -17.31 29.22
C VAL A 11 3.31 -17.27 27.84
N GLY A 12 2.25 -16.47 27.72
CA GLY A 12 1.69 -16.09 26.43
C GLY A 12 2.68 -15.14 25.78
N THR A 13 3.50 -15.65 24.88
CA THR A 13 4.21 -14.83 23.91
C THR A 13 3.15 -14.09 23.11
N SER A 14 3.01 -12.79 23.35
CA SER A 14 2.29 -11.88 22.49
C SER A 14 2.92 -11.98 21.11
N GLU A 15 2.22 -12.59 20.16
CA GLU A 15 2.52 -12.43 18.75
C GLU A 15 2.33 -10.93 18.44
N VAL A 16 3.44 -10.20 18.44
CA VAL A 16 3.50 -8.87 17.84
C VAL A 16 3.17 -9.11 16.37
N ASN A 17 2.05 -8.56 15.93
CA ASN A 17 1.58 -8.67 14.56
C ASN A 17 2.56 -7.91 13.65
N LEU A 18 3.56 -8.61 13.12
CA LEU A 18 4.65 -8.10 12.29
C LEU A 18 4.21 -7.61 10.89
N ASN A 19 2.91 -7.66 10.58
CA ASN A 19 2.38 -7.33 9.26
C ASN A 19 2.17 -5.82 9.00
N SER A 20 2.32 -4.94 10.00
CA SER A 20 2.21 -3.49 9.79
C SER A 20 3.50 -2.86 9.23
N GLY A 21 4.63 -3.56 9.29
CA GLY A 21 5.92 -3.06 8.82
C GLY A 21 6.17 -3.22 7.32
N GLU A 22 5.42 -4.07 6.61
CA GLU A 22 5.67 -4.37 5.19
C GLU A 22 5.10 -3.33 4.21
N ARG A 23 4.21 -2.45 4.68
CA ARG A 23 3.55 -1.40 3.90
C ARG A 23 3.79 0.00 4.48
N SER A 24 4.90 0.17 5.18
CA SER A 24 5.34 1.47 5.65
C SER A 24 5.84 2.31 4.47
N VAL A 25 5.66 3.63 4.52
CA VAL A 25 6.19 4.55 3.49
C VAL A 25 7.71 4.39 3.38
N GLY A 26 8.39 4.07 4.49
CA GLY A 26 9.82 3.77 4.51
C GLY A 26 10.23 2.57 3.64
N CYS A 27 9.32 1.61 3.38
CA CYS A 27 9.59 0.46 2.50
C CYS A 27 9.66 0.85 1.03
N TRP A 28 9.09 1.98 0.62
CA TRP A 28 9.13 2.44 -0.77
C TRP A 28 10.56 2.77 -1.21
N ALA A 29 11.42 3.21 -0.30
CA ALA A 29 12.84 3.46 -0.57
C ALA A 29 13.71 2.18 -0.55
N ALA A 30 13.19 1.06 -0.02
CA ALA A 30 13.94 -0.19 0.04
C ALA A 30 14.05 -0.88 -1.33
N GLY A 31 13.16 -0.56 -2.27
CA GLY A 31 13.20 -1.03 -3.64
C GLY A 31 11.99 -0.59 -4.44
N PHE A 32 12.14 -0.48 -5.76
CA PHE A 32 11.05 -0.07 -6.64
C PHE A 32 9.92 -1.11 -6.65
N GLU A 33 10.27 -2.39 -6.53
CA GLU A 33 9.34 -3.50 -6.40
C GLU A 33 8.44 -3.35 -5.16
N ARG A 34 9.00 -2.87 -4.03
CA ARG A 34 8.25 -2.62 -2.80
C ARG A 34 7.25 -1.48 -2.98
N LEU A 35 7.66 -0.41 -3.66
CA LEU A 35 6.77 0.69 -4.01
C LEU A 35 5.60 0.21 -4.88
N LEU A 36 5.87 -0.64 -5.87
CA LEU A 36 4.85 -1.16 -6.79
C LEU A 36 3.96 -2.25 -6.18
N GLN A 37 4.32 -2.83 -5.03
CA GLN A 37 3.47 -3.76 -4.29
C GLN A 37 2.51 -3.04 -3.33
N ASP A 38 2.78 -1.76 -3.03
CA ASP A 38 1.95 -0.95 -2.15
C ASP A 38 0.96 -0.08 -2.96
N PRO A 39 -0.36 -0.26 -2.80
CA PRO A 39 -1.36 0.59 -3.46
C PRO A 39 -1.16 2.09 -3.20
N GLN A 40 -0.69 2.47 -2.01
CA GLN A 40 -0.40 3.85 -1.67
C GLN A 40 0.87 4.34 -2.37
N GLY A 41 1.90 3.49 -2.44
CA GLY A 41 3.13 3.75 -3.20
C GLY A 41 2.85 4.01 -4.68
N ILE A 42 2.04 3.16 -5.31
CA ILE A 42 1.57 3.35 -6.69
C ILE A 42 0.83 4.68 -6.84
N HIS A 43 -0.09 5.00 -5.92
CA HIS A 43 -0.88 6.23 -6.01
C HIS A 43 0.00 7.47 -6.01
N TYR A 44 0.91 7.61 -5.03
CA TYR A 44 1.80 8.77 -4.95
C TYR A 44 2.82 8.82 -6.08
N PHE A 45 3.31 7.67 -6.53
CA PHE A 45 4.21 7.61 -7.68
C PHE A 45 3.50 8.00 -8.98
N SER A 46 2.24 7.61 -9.17
CA SER A 46 1.42 8.06 -10.31
C SER A 46 1.20 9.56 -10.30
N GLU A 47 0.88 10.15 -9.14
CA GLU A 47 0.76 11.62 -9.00
C GLU A 47 2.08 12.36 -9.25
N PHE A 48 3.21 11.74 -8.92
CA PHE A 48 4.52 12.26 -9.26
C PHE A 48 4.77 12.25 -10.77
N LEU A 49 4.52 11.12 -11.44
CA LEU A 49 4.70 10.98 -12.88
C LEU A 49 3.77 11.90 -13.69
N LYS A 50 2.54 12.12 -13.22
CA LYS A 50 1.61 13.12 -13.79
C LYS A 50 2.21 14.51 -13.85
N LYS A 51 2.86 14.94 -12.76
CA LYS A 51 3.51 16.26 -12.69
C LYS A 51 4.71 16.36 -13.62
N GLU A 52 5.37 15.24 -13.90
CA GLU A 52 6.49 15.14 -14.84
C GLU A 52 6.05 14.76 -16.27
N PHE A 53 4.75 14.74 -16.56
CA PHE A 53 4.19 14.35 -17.87
C PHE A 53 4.72 13.00 -18.37
N SER A 54 4.87 12.03 -17.46
CA SER A 54 5.40 10.68 -17.74
C SER A 54 4.53 9.57 -17.14
N GLU A 55 3.24 9.85 -16.92
CA GLU A 55 2.28 8.93 -16.30
C GLU A 55 1.99 7.69 -17.16
N GLU A 56 2.18 7.77 -18.48
CA GLU A 56 1.98 6.66 -19.41
C GLU A 56 2.81 5.43 -19.02
N ASN A 57 3.97 5.62 -18.41
CA ASN A 57 4.86 4.54 -18.00
C ASN A 57 4.26 3.66 -16.91
N ILE A 58 3.68 4.27 -15.86
CA ILE A 58 3.05 3.49 -14.78
C ILE A 58 1.72 2.89 -15.24
N LEU A 59 0.95 3.62 -16.07
CA LEU A 59 -0.31 3.12 -16.62
C LEU A 59 -0.10 1.89 -17.49
N PHE A 60 0.91 1.93 -18.37
CA PHE A 60 1.30 0.78 -19.18
C PHE A 60 1.76 -0.40 -18.32
N TRP A 61 2.61 -0.15 -17.32
CA TRP A 61 3.09 -1.20 -16.41
C TRP A 61 1.93 -1.88 -15.67
N GLN A 62 0.98 -1.11 -15.12
CA GLN A 62 -0.19 -1.64 -14.43
C GLN A 62 -1.13 -2.42 -15.36
N ALA A 63 -1.26 -1.98 -16.62
CA ALA A 63 -2.07 -2.67 -17.61
C ALA A 63 -1.43 -4.02 -17.99
N CYS A 64 -0.10 -4.07 -18.12
CA CYS A 64 0.64 -5.31 -18.36
C CYS A 64 0.55 -6.27 -17.16
N GLU A 65 0.69 -5.79 -15.93
CA GLU A 65 0.47 -6.60 -14.73
C GLU A 65 -0.93 -7.20 -14.71
N SER A 66 -1.95 -6.38 -14.94
CA SER A 66 -3.35 -6.86 -14.96
C SER A 66 -3.58 -7.89 -16.07
N PHE A 67 -2.92 -7.71 -17.22
CA PHE A 67 -3.01 -8.62 -18.36
C PHE A 67 -2.30 -9.96 -18.12
N SER A 68 -1.13 -9.96 -17.47
CA SER A 68 -0.37 -11.18 -17.19
C SER A 68 -1.08 -12.12 -16.20
N HIS A 69 -1.96 -11.58 -15.36
CA HIS A 69 -2.80 -12.36 -14.44
C HIS A 69 -4.05 -12.96 -15.10
N LEU A 70 -4.33 -12.66 -16.38
CA LEU A 70 -5.48 -13.21 -17.08
C LEU A 70 -5.25 -14.71 -17.41
N PRO A 71 -6.26 -15.58 -17.22
CA PRO A 71 -6.13 -16.99 -17.59
C PRO A 71 -5.97 -17.16 -19.10
N GLU A 72 -5.02 -18.00 -19.54
CA GLU A 72 -4.81 -18.35 -20.96
C GLU A 72 -6.07 -18.86 -21.67
N ASN A 73 -6.98 -19.48 -20.91
CA ASN A 73 -8.22 -20.03 -21.44
C ASN A 73 -9.27 -18.96 -21.79
N ASP A 74 -9.17 -17.74 -21.23
CA ASP A 74 -10.07 -16.63 -21.55
C ASP A 74 -9.55 -15.81 -22.75
N LYS A 75 -9.58 -16.45 -23.92
CA LYS A 75 -9.10 -15.86 -25.18
C LYS A 75 -9.83 -14.56 -25.53
N LYS A 76 -11.11 -14.43 -25.15
CA LYS A 76 -11.91 -13.24 -25.44
C LYS A 76 -11.38 -12.06 -24.63
N GLN A 77 -11.19 -12.23 -23.33
CA GLN A 77 -10.68 -11.18 -22.47
C GLN A 77 -9.22 -10.82 -22.81
N LEU A 78 -8.38 -11.83 -23.10
CA LEU A 78 -7.00 -11.61 -23.57
C LEU A 78 -6.96 -10.79 -24.85
N SER A 79 -7.74 -11.16 -25.88
CA SER A 79 -7.75 -10.43 -27.15
C SER A 79 -8.22 -8.99 -26.96
N GLN A 80 -9.28 -8.77 -26.18
CA GLN A 80 -9.76 -7.42 -25.90
C GLN A 80 -8.70 -6.57 -25.18
N LYS A 81 -8.11 -7.09 -24.10
CA LYS A 81 -7.12 -6.36 -23.30
C LYS A 81 -5.81 -6.14 -24.04
N ALA A 82 -5.35 -7.12 -24.82
CA ALA A 82 -4.16 -6.97 -25.65
C ALA A 82 -4.34 -5.85 -26.68
N CYS A 83 -5.49 -5.78 -27.34
CA CYS A 83 -5.80 -4.73 -28.30
C CYS A 83 -5.87 -3.34 -27.63
N GLU A 84 -6.51 -3.24 -26.46
CA GLU A 84 -6.57 -2.00 -25.66
C GLU A 84 -5.16 -1.51 -25.28
N ILE A 85 -4.30 -2.38 -24.75
CA ILE A 85 -2.93 -2.04 -24.35
C ILE A 85 -2.09 -1.64 -25.56
N TYR A 86 -2.14 -2.44 -26.63
CA TYR A 86 -1.36 -2.18 -27.84
C TYR A 86 -1.74 -0.85 -28.47
N SER A 87 -3.04 -0.60 -28.68
CA SER A 87 -3.53 0.63 -29.29
C SER A 87 -3.24 1.88 -28.47
N SER A 88 -3.22 1.77 -27.14
CA SER A 88 -3.04 2.92 -26.25
C SER A 88 -1.58 3.31 -26.05
N PHE A 89 -0.66 2.34 -26.03
CA PHE A 89 0.74 2.55 -25.60
C PHE A 89 1.82 2.16 -26.62
N LEU A 90 1.56 1.22 -27.52
CA LEU A 90 2.59 0.60 -28.37
C LEU A 90 2.39 0.84 -29.87
N SER A 91 1.15 1.06 -30.30
CA SER A 91 0.81 1.34 -31.70
C SER A 91 1.54 2.57 -32.22
N SER A 92 1.84 2.59 -33.52
CA SER A 92 2.35 3.78 -34.22
C SER A 92 1.40 4.99 -34.12
N GLN A 93 0.13 4.75 -33.81
CA GLN A 93 -0.91 5.78 -33.62
C GLN A 93 -1.36 5.88 -32.15
N ALA A 94 -0.56 5.38 -31.22
CA ALA A 94 -0.88 5.42 -29.80
C ALA A 94 -1.10 6.86 -29.30
N THR A 95 -2.14 7.04 -28.48
CA THR A 95 -2.45 8.34 -27.87
C THR A 95 -1.49 8.71 -26.75
N THR A 96 -0.94 7.70 -26.07
CA THR A 96 -0.02 7.84 -24.93
C THR A 96 1.15 6.86 -25.11
N PRO A 97 2.01 7.05 -26.12
CA PRO A 97 3.06 6.09 -26.45
C PRO A 97 4.11 6.01 -25.34
N VAL A 98 4.49 4.80 -24.95
CA VAL A 98 5.59 4.58 -24.01
C VAL A 98 6.94 4.56 -24.73
N ASN A 99 8.00 4.97 -24.03
CA ASN A 99 9.34 4.99 -24.58
C ASN A 99 10.03 3.62 -24.41
N ILE A 100 9.94 2.77 -25.43
CA ILE A 100 10.61 1.47 -25.49
C ILE A 100 11.56 1.38 -26.70
N ASP A 101 12.64 0.61 -26.54
CA ASP A 101 13.56 0.31 -27.64
C ASP A 101 12.84 -0.47 -28.74
N SER A 102 13.27 -0.28 -29.99
CA SER A 102 12.72 -0.99 -31.15
C SER A 102 12.81 -2.51 -31.07
N ARG A 103 13.69 -3.06 -30.22
CA ARG A 103 13.81 -4.50 -29.98
C ARG A 103 12.67 -5.08 -29.15
N ALA A 104 12.08 -4.27 -28.26
CA ALA A 104 10.95 -4.65 -27.42
C ALA A 104 9.61 -4.23 -28.03
N GLN A 105 9.61 -3.60 -29.20
CA GLN A 105 8.39 -3.30 -29.93
C GLN A 105 7.75 -4.58 -30.43
N LEU A 106 6.46 -4.72 -30.16
CA LEU A 106 5.66 -5.82 -30.67
C LEU A 106 5.20 -5.50 -32.10
N ALA A 107 5.20 -6.51 -32.96
CA ALA A 107 4.64 -6.40 -34.30
C ALA A 107 3.10 -6.45 -34.26
N ASP A 108 2.44 -5.85 -35.26
CA ASP A 108 0.97 -5.77 -35.31
C ASP A 108 0.28 -7.15 -35.29
N ASP A 109 0.95 -8.18 -35.82
CA ASP A 109 0.44 -9.54 -35.91
C ASP A 109 0.39 -10.27 -34.56
N VAL A 110 1.03 -9.73 -33.52
CA VAL A 110 1.01 -10.27 -32.15
C VAL A 110 -0.43 -10.36 -31.60
N LEU A 111 -1.32 -9.49 -32.07
CA LEU A 111 -2.72 -9.45 -31.65
C LEU A 111 -3.56 -10.61 -32.20
N ASN A 112 -3.06 -11.34 -33.21
CA ASN A 112 -3.76 -12.50 -33.77
C ASN A 112 -3.73 -13.71 -32.83
N ALA A 113 -2.72 -13.79 -31.97
CA ALA A 113 -2.54 -14.87 -31.01
C ALA A 113 -2.02 -14.31 -29.67
N PRO A 114 -2.88 -13.57 -28.92
CA PRO A 114 -2.48 -12.94 -27.67
C PRO A 114 -2.13 -14.02 -26.63
N ARG A 115 -1.03 -13.79 -25.90
CA ARG A 115 -0.58 -14.64 -24.80
C ARG A 115 -0.33 -13.78 -23.56
N PRO A 116 -0.58 -14.25 -22.33
CA PRO A 116 -0.38 -13.45 -21.12
C PRO A 116 1.03 -12.88 -20.94
N ASP A 117 2.05 -13.53 -21.52
CA ASP A 117 3.46 -13.14 -21.44
C ASP A 117 3.91 -12.16 -22.54
N MET A 118 3.04 -11.83 -23.51
CA MET A 118 3.45 -11.08 -24.71
C MET A 118 3.99 -9.68 -24.44
N PHE A 119 3.59 -9.03 -23.33
CA PHE A 119 4.07 -7.70 -22.96
C PHE A 119 5.25 -7.72 -22.00
N HIS A 120 5.78 -8.89 -21.63
CA HIS A 120 6.81 -9.01 -20.58
C HIS A 120 8.07 -8.19 -20.90
N GLU A 121 8.59 -8.27 -22.13
CA GLU A 121 9.79 -7.55 -22.54
C GLU A 121 9.61 -6.02 -22.54
N PRO A 122 8.59 -5.44 -23.22
CA PRO A 122 8.35 -4.01 -23.14
C PRO A 122 7.99 -3.53 -21.71
N GLN A 123 7.26 -4.33 -20.93
CA GLN A 123 6.98 -4.02 -19.53
C GLN A 123 8.26 -3.92 -18.70
N LEU A 124 9.22 -4.85 -18.88
CA LEU A 124 10.50 -4.83 -18.18
C LEU A 124 11.34 -3.60 -18.55
N GLN A 125 11.29 -3.16 -19.80
CA GLN A 125 11.96 -1.93 -20.22
C GLN A 125 11.39 -0.71 -19.50
N ILE A 126 10.06 -0.56 -19.49
CA ILE A 126 9.41 0.56 -18.81
C ILE A 126 9.61 0.50 -17.29
N PHE A 127 9.60 -0.70 -16.71
CA PHE A 127 9.98 -0.89 -15.31
C PHE A 127 11.38 -0.35 -15.01
N ASN A 128 12.38 -0.71 -15.82
CA ASN A 128 13.76 -0.25 -15.64
C ASN A 128 13.91 1.25 -15.90
N LEU A 129 13.22 1.78 -16.90
CA LEU A 129 13.18 3.21 -17.20
C LEU A 129 12.67 3.99 -15.98
N MET A 130 11.53 3.59 -15.42
CA MET A 130 11.00 4.21 -14.20
C MET A 130 11.93 4.02 -13.01
N LYS A 131 12.48 2.82 -12.82
CA LYS A 131 13.36 2.46 -11.69
C LYS A 131 14.63 3.31 -11.65
N PHE A 132 15.25 3.57 -12.80
CA PHE A 132 16.53 4.28 -12.87
C PHE A 132 16.38 5.79 -13.14
N ASP A 133 15.21 6.25 -13.60
CA ASP A 133 14.93 7.68 -13.79
C ASP A 133 13.94 8.20 -12.74
N SER A 134 12.63 8.13 -13.03
CA SER A 134 11.57 8.77 -12.24
C SER A 134 11.51 8.33 -10.78
N TYR A 135 11.75 7.06 -10.47
CA TYR A 135 11.78 6.55 -9.09
C TYR A 135 12.87 7.21 -8.27
N THR A 136 14.05 7.42 -8.86
CA THR A 136 15.16 8.08 -8.15
C THR A 136 14.84 9.55 -7.87
N ARG A 137 14.09 10.22 -8.76
CA ARG A 137 13.61 11.59 -8.53
C ARG A 137 12.47 11.62 -7.52
N PHE A 138 11.54 10.67 -7.57
CA PHE A 138 10.43 10.52 -6.64
C PHE A 138 10.91 10.45 -5.18
N LEU A 139 11.91 9.61 -4.88
CA LEU A 139 12.47 9.49 -3.52
C LEU A 139 13.15 10.77 -3.01
N ARG A 140 13.53 11.69 -3.90
CA ARG A 140 14.10 13.00 -3.56
C ARG A 140 13.06 14.12 -3.55
N SER A 141 11.84 13.84 -4.02
CA SER A 141 10.78 14.82 -4.14
C SER A 141 10.18 15.20 -2.79
N SER A 142 9.58 16.39 -2.71
CA SER A 142 8.81 16.79 -1.53
C SER A 142 7.62 15.85 -1.28
N LEU A 143 7.02 15.30 -2.34
CA LEU A 143 5.86 14.41 -2.22
C LEU A 143 6.16 13.17 -1.37
N TYR A 144 7.29 12.50 -1.63
CA TYR A 144 7.72 11.35 -0.83
C TYR A 144 8.05 11.77 0.61
N ARG A 145 8.74 12.90 0.79
CA ARG A 145 9.08 13.43 2.12
C ARG A 145 7.82 13.74 2.95
N ASP A 146 6.79 14.32 2.33
CA ASP A 146 5.55 14.65 3.00
C ASP A 146 4.80 13.37 3.44
N CYS A 147 4.86 12.30 2.64
CA CYS A 147 4.34 10.99 3.03
C CYS A 147 5.08 10.39 4.24
N MET A 148 6.42 10.48 4.24
CA MET A 148 7.24 10.02 5.37
C MET A 148 6.95 10.80 6.66
N LEU A 149 6.75 12.12 6.56
CA LEU A 149 6.41 12.96 7.71
C LEU A 149 5.02 12.60 8.27
N ALA A 150 4.03 12.40 7.40
CA ALA A 150 2.69 12.00 7.82
C ALA A 150 2.70 10.66 8.58
N GLU A 151 3.47 9.67 8.13
CA GLU A 151 3.60 8.38 8.81
C GLU A 151 4.22 8.52 10.22
N VAL A 152 5.22 9.39 10.37
CA VAL A 152 5.86 9.68 11.67
C VAL A 152 4.91 10.44 12.58
N GLU A 153 4.16 11.42 12.07
CA GLU A 153 3.17 12.17 12.83
C GLU A 153 2.03 11.28 13.32
N ASP A 154 1.50 10.41 12.47
CA ASP A 154 0.46 9.45 12.86
C ASP A 154 0.98 8.46 13.92
N THR A 155 2.23 7.99 13.78
CA THR A 155 2.87 7.13 14.78
C THR A 155 3.09 7.87 16.10
N PHE A 156 3.50 9.13 16.05
CA PHE A 156 3.74 9.96 17.22
C PHE A 156 2.43 10.31 17.95
N ILE A 157 1.38 10.65 17.23
CA ILE A 157 0.04 10.90 17.77
C ILE A 157 -0.53 9.60 18.38
N SER A 158 -0.42 8.47 17.68
CA SER A 158 -0.87 7.18 18.18
C SER A 158 -0.15 6.77 19.46
N THR A 159 1.18 6.92 19.50
CA THR A 159 2.00 6.63 20.69
C THR A 159 1.68 7.60 21.84
N LYS A 160 1.47 8.88 21.55
CA LYS A 160 1.11 9.88 22.55
C LYS A 160 -0.28 9.61 23.14
N ILE A 161 -1.27 9.30 22.31
CA ILE A 161 -2.62 8.92 22.75
C ILE A 161 -2.57 7.63 23.57
N TYR A 162 -1.84 6.61 23.11
CA TYR A 162 -1.65 5.34 23.82
C TYR A 162 -1.02 5.55 25.21
N ASN A 163 0.08 6.33 25.29
CA ASN A 163 0.75 6.63 26.56
C ASN A 163 -0.10 7.52 27.48
N GLU A 164 -0.94 8.40 26.94
CA GLU A 164 -1.88 9.20 27.73
C GLU A 164 -3.10 8.38 28.22
N ILE A 165 -3.43 7.27 27.55
CA ILE A 165 -4.54 6.36 27.91
C ILE A 165 -4.10 5.21 28.84
N LEU A 166 -2.82 4.81 28.83
CA LEU A 166 -2.37 3.58 29.51
C LEU A 166 -1.85 3.70 30.94
N CYS A 167 -2.19 4.77 31.63
CA CYS A 167 -2.01 4.82 33.08
C CYS A 167 -3.20 4.17 33.80
N GLY A 168 -3.25 2.84 33.78
CA GLY A 168 -3.94 2.03 34.78
C GLY A 168 -5.13 1.20 34.28
N LEU A 169 -4.86 -0.05 33.90
CA LEU A 169 -5.88 -1.11 33.91
C LEU A 169 -6.15 -1.51 35.36
N VAL A 170 -7.36 -1.27 35.87
CA VAL A 170 -7.89 -1.99 37.03
C VAL A 170 -9.23 -2.58 36.64
N ILE A 171 -9.28 -3.91 36.56
CA ILE A 171 -10.51 -4.69 36.49
C ILE A 171 -10.86 -5.08 37.92
N PRO A 172 -12.10 -4.84 38.37
CA PRO A 172 -12.79 -5.96 39.01
C PRO A 172 -14.26 -6.08 38.58
N ASN A 173 -14.63 -7.34 38.34
CA ASN A 173 -15.96 -7.96 38.44
C ASN A 173 -17.13 -7.16 37.86
N ASP A 174 -17.41 -7.41 36.57
CA ASP A 174 -18.76 -7.37 35.93
C ASP A 174 -18.67 -7.19 34.39
N GLY A 175 -17.46 -7.20 33.81
CA GLY A 175 -17.28 -7.31 32.36
C GLY A 175 -17.39 -6.00 31.57
N GLN A 176 -17.34 -4.83 32.22
CA GLN A 176 -17.24 -3.54 31.55
C GLN A 176 -15.80 -3.01 31.49
N LEU A 177 -15.42 -2.49 30.32
CA LEU A 177 -14.16 -1.80 30.08
C LEU A 177 -14.31 -0.32 30.42
N PHE A 178 -13.49 0.18 31.35
CA PHE A 178 -13.36 1.61 31.66
C PHE A 178 -11.93 2.07 31.39
N ALA A 179 -11.78 3.21 30.69
CA ALA A 179 -10.49 3.86 30.49
C ALA A 179 -10.23 4.84 31.66
N VAL A 180 -9.07 4.73 32.31
CA VAL A 180 -8.60 5.64 33.36
C VAL A 180 -7.55 6.56 32.76
N PHE A 181 -7.76 7.87 32.87
CA PHE A 181 -6.83 8.89 32.34
C PHE A 181 -6.04 9.53 33.49
N SER A 182 -4.77 9.86 33.24
CA SER A 182 -3.92 10.55 34.24
C SER A 182 -4.29 12.02 34.50
N ASP A 183 -5.01 12.68 33.60
CA ASP A 183 -5.35 14.10 33.71
C ASP A 183 -6.87 14.34 33.52
N PRO A 184 -7.59 14.74 34.59
CA PRO A 184 -9.04 15.00 34.53
C PRO A 184 -9.44 16.11 33.56
N ASN A 185 -8.54 17.03 33.20
CA ASN A 185 -8.88 18.21 32.41
C ASN A 185 -8.87 17.95 30.89
N ARG A 186 -8.28 16.85 30.43
CA ARG A 186 -8.35 16.44 29.01
C ARG A 186 -9.65 15.76 28.63
N TRP A 187 -10.43 15.35 29.63
CA TRP A 187 -11.74 14.69 29.52
C TRP A 187 -12.72 15.45 28.60
N CYS A 188 -12.79 16.78 28.71
CA CYS A 188 -13.71 17.61 27.93
C CYS A 188 -13.35 17.72 26.44
N SER A 189 -12.09 17.50 26.06
CA SER A 189 -11.63 17.73 24.68
C SER A 189 -11.86 16.54 23.74
N LEU A 190 -11.76 15.31 24.26
CA LEU A 190 -11.92 14.08 23.47
C LEU A 190 -13.39 13.64 23.33
N PHE A 191 -14.26 14.11 24.24
CA PHE A 191 -15.68 13.75 24.26
C PHE A 191 -16.48 14.32 23.08
N ASN A 192 -15.96 15.34 22.39
CA ASN A 192 -16.63 15.98 21.26
C ASN A 192 -16.67 15.13 19.97
N LYS A 193 -16.22 13.87 20.01
CA LYS A 193 -16.27 12.90 18.89
C LYS A 193 -17.27 11.75 19.08
N GLY A 194 -18.29 11.92 19.91
CA GLY A 194 -19.55 11.16 19.77
C GLY A 194 -19.66 9.78 20.46
N LEU A 195 -18.89 9.51 21.51
CA LEU A 195 -19.12 8.33 22.36
C LEU A 195 -20.07 8.68 23.53
N LYS A 196 -21.17 7.95 23.67
CA LYS A 196 -22.15 8.16 24.76
C LYS A 196 -21.64 7.51 26.05
N THR A 197 -21.66 8.24 27.17
CA THR A 197 -21.42 7.69 28.51
C THR A 197 -22.56 8.02 29.46
N SER A 198 -22.87 7.09 30.38
CA SER A 198 -23.75 7.30 31.52
C SER A 198 -22.92 7.79 32.73
N PRO A 199 -23.45 8.66 33.61
CA PRO A 199 -22.74 9.04 34.83
C PRO A 199 -22.67 7.85 35.80
N ILE A 200 -21.52 7.63 36.43
CA ILE A 200 -21.43 6.81 37.63
C ILE A 200 -21.68 7.76 38.80
N ALA A 201 -22.82 7.57 39.48
CA ALA A 201 -23.06 8.17 40.79
C ALA A 201 -22.16 7.47 41.82
N ASN A 202 -21.50 8.26 42.67
CA ASN A 202 -20.69 7.78 43.81
C ASN A 202 -21.46 6.82 44.72
#